data_AF-A0A813E6E9-F1
#
_entry.id   AF-A0A813E6E9-F1
#
_cell.length_a   1.000
_cell.length_b   1.000
_cell.length_c   1.000
_cell.angle_alpha   90.00
_cell.angle_beta   90.00
_cell.angle_gamma   90.00
#
_symmetry.space_group_name_H-M   'P 1'
#
loop_
_entity.id
_entity.type
_entity.pdbx_description
1 polymer ?
#
loop_
_entity_poly.entity_id
_entity_poly.type
_entity_poly.pdbx_seq_one_letter_code
_entity_poly.pdbx_strand_id
1 'polypeptide(L)'
;MVNTNFALLAIYTFEATFRLFAEQEYYHHSRWNLVDVGIVLTGYLDICLTYMPGSDGWGSSINIESFIRLLRVGRIIRALRLFRRFPELYKLVVGFMSTMKAIWWGFVMILMLLSIFSLLAVELVSPFTNKVDDHNLLGDPWCDVAFSSVARSVLFFFQTLVAGDSWGACT
;
A
#
# COMPACT_ATOMS: atom_id res chain seq x y z
N MET A 1 -22.27 15.29 -10.75
CA MET A 1 -21.13 14.37 -10.55
C MET A 1 -21.18 13.12 -11.42
N VAL A 2 -22.35 12.51 -11.64
CA VAL A 2 -22.46 11.31 -12.48
C VAL A 2 -22.17 11.63 -13.96
N ASN A 3 -22.79 12.66 -14.53
CA ASN A 3 -22.61 13.03 -15.94
C ASN A 3 -21.16 13.40 -16.31
N THR A 4 -20.39 14.01 -15.39
CA THR A 4 -18.98 14.33 -15.61
C THR A 4 -18.10 13.08 -15.67
N ASN A 5 -18.41 12.05 -14.86
CA ASN A 5 -17.67 10.79 -14.89
C ASN A 5 -17.91 10.03 -16.20
N PHE A 6 -19.15 10.04 -16.71
CA PHE A 6 -19.47 9.46 -18.01
C PHE A 6 -18.79 10.19 -19.16
N ALA A 7 -18.81 11.52 -19.18
CA ALA A 7 -18.14 12.31 -20.21
C ALA A 7 -16.63 12.07 -20.22
N LEU A 8 -16.00 12.06 -19.05
CA LEU A 8 -14.58 11.74 -18.91
C LEU A 8 -14.27 10.32 -19.37
N LEU A 9 -15.09 9.33 -18.98
CA LEU A 9 -14.89 7.95 -19.42
C LEU A 9 -14.99 7.80 -20.94
N ALA A 10 -15.98 8.44 -21.56
CA ALA A 10 -16.15 8.44 -23.03
C ALA A 10 -14.95 9.04 -23.76
N ILE A 11 -14.41 10.15 -23.25
CA ILE A 11 -13.19 10.77 -23.79
C ILE A 11 -11.99 9.83 -23.63
N TYR A 12 -11.82 9.23 -22.45
CA TYR A 12 -10.71 8.31 -22.19
C TYR A 12 -10.80 7.03 -23.01
N THR A 13 -12.00 6.52 -23.26
CA THR A 13 -12.19 5.36 -24.13
C THR A 13 -11.80 5.67 -25.55
N PHE A 14 -12.17 6.86 -26.04
CA PHE A 14 -11.79 7.29 -27.38
C PHE A 14 -10.28 7.49 -27.51
N GLU A 15 -9.65 8.15 -26.54
CA GLU A 15 -8.19 8.32 -26.46
C GLU A 15 -7.47 6.96 -26.45
N ALA A 16 -7.96 6.00 -25.65
CA ALA A 16 -7.38 4.66 -25.57
C ALA A 16 -7.53 3.89 -26.88
N THR A 17 -8.69 3.94 -27.54
CA THR A 17 -8.88 3.30 -28.85
C THR A 17 -7.99 3.92 -29.92
N PHE A 18 -7.85 5.25 -29.95
CA PHE A 18 -6.98 5.93 -30.91
C PHE A 18 -5.52 5.52 -30.74
N ARG A 19 -5.03 5.42 -29.50
CA ARG A 19 -3.67 4.93 -29.23
C ARG A 19 -3.49 3.47 -29.62
N LEU A 20 -4.50 2.63 -29.39
CA LEU A 20 -4.45 1.23 -29.79
C LEU A 20 -4.38 1.07 -31.31
N PHE A 21 -5.14 1.88 -32.07
CA PHE A 21 -5.06 1.90 -33.53
C PHE A 21 -3.72 2.43 -34.05
N ALA A 22 -3.13 3.43 -33.38
CA ALA A 22 -1.88 4.04 -33.81
C ALA A 22 -0.63 3.19 -33.49
N GLU A 23 -0.57 2.55 -32.31
CA GLU A 23 0.62 1.86 -31.82
C GLU A 23 0.58 0.33 -32.01
N GLN A 24 -0.60 -0.25 -32.28
CA GLN A 24 -0.83 -1.69 -32.55
C GLN A 24 -0.02 -2.62 -31.63
N GLU A 25 1.07 -3.23 -32.12
CA GLU A 25 1.88 -4.17 -31.35
C GLU A 25 2.73 -3.49 -30.26
N TYR A 26 3.20 -2.26 -30.50
CA TYR A 26 3.96 -1.51 -29.51
C TYR A 26 3.11 -1.09 -28.31
N TYR A 27 1.78 -1.06 -28.49
CA TYR A 27 0.82 -0.73 -27.43
C TYR A 27 0.97 -1.64 -26.21
N HIS A 28 1.19 -2.94 -26.42
CA HIS A 28 1.34 -3.92 -25.35
C HIS A 28 2.69 -3.84 -24.63
N HIS A 29 3.72 -3.30 -25.28
CA HIS A 29 5.04 -3.15 -24.69
C HIS A 29 5.12 -1.96 -23.71
N SER A 30 4.31 -0.92 -23.96
CA SER A 30 4.20 0.24 -23.08
C SER A 30 3.36 -0.08 -21.84
N ARG A 31 4.03 -0.25 -20.69
CA ARG A 31 3.38 -0.46 -19.37
C ARG A 31 2.34 0.62 -19.05
N TRP A 32 2.54 1.82 -19.57
CA TRP A 32 1.65 2.95 -19.35
C TRP A 32 0.33 2.84 -20.11
N ASN A 33 0.35 2.27 -21.31
CA ASN A 33 -0.85 2.04 -22.09
C ASN A 33 -1.71 0.95 -21.43
N LEU A 34 -1.09 -0.09 -20.88
CA LEU A 34 -1.79 -1.12 -20.10
C LEU A 34 -2.50 -0.53 -18.86
N VAL A 35 -1.85 0.40 -18.16
CA VAL A 35 -2.46 1.12 -17.05
C VAL A 35 -3.65 1.97 -17.52
N ASP A 36 -3.54 2.64 -18.67
CA ASP A 36 -4.64 3.41 -19.25
C ASP A 36 -5.87 2.54 -19.59
N VAL A 37 -5.67 1.34 -20.14
CA VAL A 37 -6.75 0.35 -20.37
C VAL A 37 -7.39 -0.10 -19.06
N GLY A 38 -6.59 -0.43 -18.05
CA GLY A 38 -7.10 -0.84 -16.73
C GLY A 38 -7.97 0.24 -16.09
N ILE A 39 -7.62 1.51 -16.28
CA ILE A 39 -8.40 2.64 -15.76
C ILE A 39 -9.75 2.81 -16.46
N VAL A 40 -9.79 2.56 -17.78
CA VAL A 40 -11.04 2.55 -18.55
C VAL A 40 -11.93 1.39 -18.09
N LEU A 41 -11.37 0.19 -17.94
CA LEU A 41 -12.10 -0.99 -17.45
C LEU A 41 -12.66 -0.77 -16.05
N THR A 42 -11.87 -0.25 -15.11
CA THR A 42 -12.35 0.09 -13.76
C THR A 42 -13.44 1.17 -13.79
N GLY A 43 -13.50 2.02 -14.82
CA GLY A 43 -14.56 3.01 -15.01
C GLY A 43 -15.88 2.40 -15.45
N TYR A 44 -15.83 1.48 -16.40
CA TYR A 44 -17.00 0.73 -16.79
C TYR A 44 -17.51 -0.19 -15.67
N LEU A 45 -16.61 -0.82 -14.91
CA LEU A 45 -16.99 -1.65 -13.76
C LEU A 45 -17.70 -0.83 -12.67
N ASP A 46 -17.17 0.35 -12.32
CA ASP A 46 -17.77 1.26 -11.34
C ASP A 46 -19.18 1.70 -11.77
N ILE A 47 -19.38 1.99 -13.06
CA ILE A 47 -20.71 2.32 -13.62
C ILE A 47 -21.62 1.09 -13.60
N CYS A 48 -21.18 -0.07 -14.09
CA CYS A 48 -21.99 -1.28 -14.11
C CYS A 48 -22.50 -1.63 -12.72
N LEU A 49 -21.63 -1.57 -11.70
CA LEU A 49 -22.01 -1.85 -10.32
C LEU A 49 -22.94 -0.79 -9.70
N THR A 50 -22.87 0.45 -10.18
CA THR A 50 -23.75 1.53 -9.70
C THR A 50 -25.16 1.43 -10.31
N TYR A 51 -25.28 0.96 -11.55
CA TYR A 51 -26.55 0.94 -12.30
C TYR A 51 -27.27 -0.42 -12.31
N MET A 52 -26.65 -1.49 -11.83
CA MET A 52 -27.28 -2.81 -11.76
C MET A 52 -28.31 -2.82 -10.61
N PRO A 53 -29.63 -2.83 -10.88
CA PRO A 53 -30.64 -2.85 -9.85
C PRO A 53 -30.82 -4.30 -9.39
N GLY A 54 -30.20 -4.69 -8.28
CA GLY A 54 -30.39 -6.05 -7.75
C GLY A 54 -29.29 -6.61 -6.85
N SER A 55 -28.62 -5.80 -6.02
CA SER A 55 -27.67 -6.34 -5.04
C SER A 55 -28.32 -7.05 -3.84
N ASP A 56 -29.64 -7.22 -3.82
CA ASP A 56 -30.33 -7.96 -2.76
C ASP A 56 -30.40 -9.48 -3.05
N GLY A 57 -30.06 -9.92 -4.27
CA GLY A 57 -30.21 -11.32 -4.70
C GLY A 57 -28.95 -12.06 -5.14
N TRP A 58 -27.83 -11.37 -5.36
CA TRP A 58 -26.53 -12.02 -5.60
C TRP A 58 -25.86 -12.31 -4.25
N GLY A 59 -26.27 -13.43 -3.65
CA GLY A 59 -25.89 -13.87 -2.32
C GLY A 59 -24.39 -13.95 -2.08
N SER A 60 -23.99 -13.43 -0.92
CA SER A 60 -23.16 -14.07 0.12
C SER A 60 -21.79 -14.71 -0.21
N SER A 61 -21.29 -14.73 -1.45
CA SER A 61 -20.01 -15.39 -1.76
C SER A 61 -18.87 -14.45 -2.20
N ILE A 62 -19.15 -13.17 -2.47
CA ILE A 62 -18.11 -12.18 -2.82
C ILE A 62 -18.37 -10.91 -2.01
N ASN A 63 -17.34 -10.41 -1.32
CA ASN A 63 -17.35 -9.13 -0.61
C ASN A 63 -17.46 -7.98 -1.62
N ILE A 64 -18.62 -7.82 -2.25
CA ILE A 64 -18.91 -6.80 -3.26
C ILE A 64 -18.68 -5.41 -2.68
N GLU A 65 -18.94 -5.21 -1.38
CA GLU A 65 -18.64 -3.96 -0.68
C GLU A 65 -17.13 -3.64 -0.68
N SER A 66 -16.27 -4.62 -0.38
CA SER A 66 -14.82 -4.45 -0.44
C SER A 66 -14.33 -4.17 -1.86
N PHE A 67 -14.93 -4.81 -2.87
CA PHE A 67 -14.61 -4.58 -4.27
C PHE A 67 -14.99 -3.18 -4.75
N ILE A 68 -16.18 -2.69 -4.36
CA ILE A 68 -16.61 -1.31 -4.61
C ILE A 68 -15.65 -0.31 -3.96
N ARG A 69 -15.17 -0.61 -2.74
CA ARG A 69 -14.17 0.23 -2.04
C ARG A 69 -12.85 0.29 -2.82
N LEU A 70 -12.38 -0.83 -3.37
CA LEU A 70 -11.17 -0.87 -4.20
C LEU A 70 -11.33 -0.09 -5.52
N LEU A 71 -12.48 -0.21 -6.19
CA LEU A 71 -12.78 0.56 -7.40
C LEU A 71 -12.80 2.08 -7.14
N ARG A 72 -13.27 2.50 -5.97
CA ARG A 72 -13.20 3.91 -5.54
C ARG A 72 -11.75 4.37 -5.39
N VAL A 73 -10.87 3.54 -4.83
CA VAL A 73 -9.41 3.83 -4.75
C VAL A 73 -8.79 3.91 -6.15
N GLY A 74 -9.27 3.12 -7.11
CA GLY A 74 -8.85 3.19 -8.52
C GLY A 74 -9.04 4.58 -9.17
N ARG A 75 -9.91 5.44 -8.63
CA ARG A 75 -10.03 6.84 -9.06
C ARG A 75 -8.78 7.68 -8.75
N ILE A 76 -8.00 7.32 -7.73
CA ILE A 76 -6.70 7.96 -7.45
C ILE A 76 -5.74 7.72 -8.61
N ILE A 77 -5.75 6.52 -9.20
CA ILE A 77 -4.91 6.17 -10.36
C ILE A 77 -5.24 7.08 -11.56
N ARG A 78 -6.51 7.45 -11.75
CA ARG A 78 -6.91 8.44 -12.77
C ARG A 78 -6.26 9.79 -12.54
N ALA A 79 -6.27 10.28 -11.29
CA ALA A 79 -5.64 11.54 -10.92
C ALA A 79 -4.11 11.48 -11.10
N LEU A 80 -3.48 10.33 -10.83
CA LEU A 80 -2.05 10.14 -11.06
C LEU A 80 -1.64 10.31 -12.53
N ARG A 81 -2.55 10.07 -13.48
CA ARG A 81 -2.29 10.36 -14.90
C ARG A 81 -2.17 11.85 -15.20
N LEU A 82 -2.87 12.70 -14.45
CA LEU A 82 -2.77 14.14 -14.62
C LEU A 82 -1.35 14.62 -14.33
N PHE A 83 -0.68 14.02 -13.33
CA PHE A 83 0.72 14.30 -13.04
C PHE A 83 1.68 13.95 -14.17
N ARG A 84 1.33 12.96 -15.01
CA ARG A 84 2.12 12.62 -16.22
C ARG A 84 2.00 13.66 -17.33
N ARG A 85 0.94 14.46 -17.35
CA ARG A 85 0.78 15.57 -18.32
C ARG A 85 1.71 16.74 -18.01
N PHE A 86 2.17 16.85 -16.76
CA PHE A 86 3.14 17.85 -16.35
C PHE A 86 4.57 17.27 -16.45
N PRO A 87 5.35 17.63 -17.48
CA PRO A 87 6.64 17.01 -17.75
C PRO A 87 7.62 17.20 -16.59
N GLU A 88 7.57 18.34 -15.88
CA GLU A 88 8.44 18.59 -14.73
C GLU A 88 8.12 17.70 -13.53
N LEU A 89 6.83 17.54 -13.22
CA LEU A 89 6.41 16.67 -12.11
C LEU A 89 6.67 15.19 -12.43
N TYR A 90 6.45 14.78 -13.69
CA TYR A 90 6.74 13.42 -14.12
C TYR A 90 8.22 13.05 -13.95
N LYS A 91 9.15 13.95 -14.33
CA LYS A 91 10.59 13.72 -14.12
C LYS A 91 10.94 13.53 -12.65
N LEU A 92 10.35 14.34 -11.76
CA LEU A 92 10.55 14.20 -10.31
C LEU A 92 10.06 12.84 -9.81
N VAL A 93 8.87 12.41 -10.22
CA VAL A 93 8.33 11.10 -9.82
C VAL A 93 9.20 9.96 -10.35
N VAL A 94 9.64 10.01 -11.61
CA VAL A 94 10.52 8.99 -12.19
C VAL A 94 11.88 8.96 -11.48
N GLY A 95 12.44 10.13 -11.14
CA GLY A 95 13.67 10.24 -10.36
C GLY A 95 13.52 9.69 -8.93
N PHE A 96 12.36 9.91 -8.29
CA PHE A 96 12.06 9.33 -6.99
C PHE A 96 11.91 7.80 -7.08
N MET A 97 11.25 7.30 -8.12
CA MET A 97 11.10 5.86 -8.36
C MET A 97 12.44 5.17 -8.61
N SER A 98 13.41 5.85 -9.22
CA SER A 98 14.74 5.28 -9.45
C SER A 98 15.55 5.13 -8.16
N THR A 99 15.42 6.07 -7.22
CA THR A 99 16.07 5.99 -5.89
C THR A 99 15.36 5.02 -4.95
N MET A 100 14.07 4.73 -5.18
CA MET A 100 13.30 3.78 -4.38
C MET A 100 13.95 2.40 -4.28
N LYS A 101 14.62 1.91 -5.33
CA LYS A 101 15.35 0.64 -5.29
C LYS A 101 16.48 0.68 -4.25
N ALA A 102 17.25 1.78 -4.20
CA ALA A 102 18.33 1.93 -3.23
C ALA A 102 17.78 2.03 -1.80
N ILE A 103 16.70 2.80 -1.61
CA ILE A 103 16.00 2.91 -0.32
C ILE A 103 15.51 1.54 0.14
N TRP A 104 14.94 0.74 -0.76
CA TRP A 104 14.47 -0.62 -0.45
C TRP A 104 15.58 -1.51 0.09
N TRP A 105 16.75 -1.53 -0.57
CA TRP A 105 17.90 -2.30 -0.08
C TRP A 105 18.43 -1.77 1.26
N GLY A 106 18.45 -0.45 1.46
CA GLY A 106 18.79 0.16 2.75
C GLY A 106 17.82 -0.25 3.87
N PHE A 107 16.52 -0.24 3.58
CA PHE A 107 15.49 -0.69 4.52
C PHE A 107 15.64 -2.17 4.88
N VAL A 108 15.92 -3.04 3.90
CA VAL A 108 16.19 -4.46 4.14
C VAL A 108 17.42 -4.65 5.04
N MET A 109 18.49 -3.88 4.82
CA MET A 109 19.69 -3.93 5.68
C MET A 109 19.39 -3.53 7.12
N ILE A 110 18.59 -2.46 7.32
CA ILE A 110 18.16 -2.03 8.65
C ILE A 110 17.34 -3.14 9.32
N LEU A 111 16.36 -3.73 8.62
CA LEU A 111 15.57 -4.83 9.18
C LEU A 111 16.41 -6.05 9.54
N MET A 112 17.42 -6.38 8.75
CA MET A 112 18.35 -7.47 9.06
C MET A 112 19.13 -7.18 10.35
N LEU A 113 19.66 -5.97 10.49
CA LEU A 113 20.37 -5.55 11.70
C LEU A 113 19.45 -5.59 12.94
N LEU A 114 18.24 -5.04 12.82
CA LEU A 114 17.24 -5.09 13.91
C LEU A 114 16.88 -6.53 14.27
N SER A 115 16.84 -7.44 13.30
CA SER A 115 16.56 -8.87 13.53
C SER A 115 17.67 -9.55 14.34
N ILE A 116 18.94 -9.20 14.08
CA ILE A 116 20.08 -9.72 14.86
C ILE A 116 19.99 -9.26 16.31
N PHE A 117 19.75 -7.96 16.55
CA PHE A 117 19.59 -7.45 17.91
C PHE A 117 18.35 -8.02 18.61
N SER A 118 17.27 -8.24 17.87
CA SER A 118 16.06 -8.87 18.38
C SER A 118 16.29 -10.31 18.81
N LEU A 119 17.05 -11.09 18.05
CA LEU A 119 17.42 -12.45 18.43
C LEU A 119 18.21 -12.45 19.74
N LEU A 120 19.22 -11.58 19.86
CA LEU A 120 20.00 -11.43 21.07
C LEU A 120 19.13 -10.99 22.27
N ALA A 121 18.22 -10.06 22.06
CA ALA A 121 17.34 -9.56 23.10
C ALA A 121 16.35 -10.63 23.57
N VAL A 122 15.81 -11.46 22.69
CA VAL A 122 14.93 -12.57 23.09
C VAL A 122 15.71 -13.62 23.88
N GLU A 123 16.90 -14.01 23.43
CA GLU A 123 17.71 -15.01 24.15
C GLU A 123 18.21 -14.51 25.51
N LEU A 124 18.56 -13.23 25.61
CA LEU A 124 19.15 -12.65 26.82
C LEU A 124 18.11 -12.08 27.78
N VAL A 125 17.12 -11.31 27.30
CA VAL A 125 16.19 -10.52 28.13
C VAL A 125 14.93 -11.30 28.48
N SER A 126 14.36 -12.07 27.55
CA SER A 126 13.15 -12.87 27.77
C SER A 126 13.17 -13.74 29.05
N PRO A 127 14.27 -14.48 29.37
CA PRO A 127 14.29 -15.30 30.58
C PRO A 127 14.34 -14.49 31.88
N PHE A 128 14.73 -13.21 31.84
CA PHE A 128 14.66 -12.32 33.01
C PHE A 128 13.24 -11.78 33.19
N THR A 129 12.58 -11.35 32.11
CA THR A 129 11.19 -10.88 32.15
C THR A 129 10.24 -11.95 32.70
N ASN A 130 10.39 -13.21 32.27
CA ASN A 130 9.54 -14.31 32.74
C ASN A 130 9.75 -14.71 34.22
N LYS A 131 10.81 -14.22 34.88
CA LYS A 131 11.10 -14.50 36.30
C LYS A 131 10.63 -13.39 37.22
N VAL A 132 10.29 -12.24 36.67
CA VAL A 132 9.74 -11.11 37.43
C VAL A 132 8.23 -11.28 37.43
N ASP A 133 7.71 -11.98 38.44
CA ASP A 133 6.26 -12.19 38.66
C ASP A 133 5.51 -10.90 39.06
N ASP A 134 6.22 -9.79 39.24
CA ASP A 134 5.64 -8.50 39.57
C ASP A 134 5.27 -7.72 38.31
N HIS A 135 4.15 -8.11 37.70
CA HIS A 135 3.57 -7.46 36.51
C HIS A 135 3.24 -5.96 36.70
N ASN A 136 3.35 -5.42 37.92
CA ASN A 136 3.16 -4.00 38.20
C ASN A 136 4.47 -3.19 38.22
N LEU A 137 5.63 -3.84 38.11
CA LEU A 137 6.92 -3.17 38.23
C LEU A 137 7.32 -2.39 36.95
N LEU A 138 6.87 -2.84 35.78
CA LEU A 138 7.22 -2.26 34.48
C LEU A 138 6.17 -1.26 33.94
N GLY A 139 5.09 -0.99 34.68
CA GLY A 139 4.10 0.05 34.38
C GLY A 139 3.22 -0.20 33.15
N ASP A 140 3.75 -0.82 32.09
CA ASP A 140 3.10 -1.01 30.79
C ASP A 140 3.04 -2.49 30.35
N PRO A 141 1.84 -3.03 30.04
CA PRO A 141 1.66 -4.42 29.59
C PRO A 141 2.43 -4.75 28.29
N TRP A 142 2.80 -3.74 27.51
CA TRP A 142 3.58 -3.91 26.28
C TRP A 142 5.01 -4.41 26.56
N CYS A 143 5.59 -4.01 27.69
CA CYS A 143 6.98 -4.31 28.03
C CYS A 143 7.21 -5.78 28.36
N ASP A 144 6.24 -6.41 29.02
CA ASP A 144 6.27 -7.84 29.34
C ASP A 144 6.28 -8.69 28.06
N VAL A 145 5.60 -8.23 27.01
CA VAL A 145 5.46 -8.98 25.75
C VAL A 145 6.44 -8.55 24.65
N ALA A 146 7.18 -7.46 24.83
CA ALA A 146 8.09 -6.91 23.82
C ALA A 146 9.21 -7.90 23.42
N PHE A 147 9.73 -8.66 24.39
CA PHE A 147 10.79 -9.66 24.20
C PHE A 147 10.30 -11.11 24.15
N SER A 148 8.99 -11.32 23.98
CA SER A 148 8.40 -12.66 23.86
C SER A 148 8.63 -13.32 22.49
N SER A 149 8.82 -12.52 21.43
CA SER A 149 9.07 -13.03 20.08
C SER A 149 9.95 -12.09 19.29
N VAL A 150 10.77 -12.64 18.38
CA VAL A 150 11.69 -11.87 17.54
C VAL A 150 10.96 -10.76 16.78
N ALA A 151 9.79 -11.04 16.22
CA ALA A 151 9.01 -10.03 15.49
C ALA A 151 8.58 -8.85 16.37
N ARG A 152 8.18 -9.11 17.63
CA ARG A 152 7.82 -8.04 18.59
C ARG A 152 9.05 -7.25 19.02
N SER A 153 10.18 -7.91 19.22
CA SER A 153 11.43 -7.23 19.56
C SER A 153 11.96 -6.38 18.40
N VAL A 154 11.77 -6.82 17.14
CA VAL A 154 12.09 -6.01 15.95
C VAL A 154 11.23 -4.76 15.93
N LEU A 155 9.93 -4.87 16.24
CA LEU A 155 9.03 -3.72 16.33
C LEU A 155 9.46 -2.76 17.44
N PHE A 156 9.80 -3.28 18.62
CA PHE A 156 10.32 -2.48 19.73
C PHE A 156 11.57 -1.69 19.32
N PHE A 157 12.59 -2.37 18.76
CA PHE A 157 13.79 -1.69 18.30
C PHE A 157 13.53 -0.74 17.13
N PHE A 158 12.61 -1.06 16.23
CA PHE A 158 12.22 -0.14 15.16
C PHE A 158 11.60 1.14 15.73
N GLN A 159 10.70 1.02 16.70
CA GLN A 159 10.06 2.16 17.34
C GLN A 159 11.07 3.02 18.10
N THR A 160 11.95 2.41 18.89
CA THR A 160 12.92 3.15 19.73
C THR A 160 14.10 3.70 18.93
N LEU A 161 14.67 2.93 17.99
CA LEU A 161 15.91 3.32 17.29
C LEU A 161 15.64 4.03 15.95
N VAL A 162 14.59 3.64 15.21
CA VAL A 162 14.33 4.18 13.87
C VAL A 162 13.27 5.27 13.93
N ALA A 163 12.11 5.01 14.55
CA ALA A 163 11.04 5.98 14.65
C ALA A 163 11.32 7.06 15.72
N GLY A 164 12.08 6.72 16.77
CA GLY A 164 12.40 7.62 17.87
C GLY A 164 11.15 8.03 18.68
N ASP A 165 10.14 7.17 18.72
CA ASP A 165 8.86 7.44 19.38
C ASP A 165 8.78 6.71 20.73
N SER A 166 8.10 7.30 21.72
CA SER A 166 8.08 6.86 23.12
C SER A 166 6.86 6.05 23.53
N TRP A 167 5.84 5.89 22.66
CA TRP A 167 4.59 5.18 22.99
C TRP A 167 4.70 3.64 23.10
N GLY A 168 5.92 3.14 23.24
CA GLY A 168 6.26 1.75 23.54
C GLY A 168 7.58 1.62 24.27
N ALA A 169 8.05 2.68 24.93
CA ALA A 169 9.29 2.69 25.69
C ALA A 169 9.10 2.03 27.06
N CYS A 170 9.97 1.08 27.39
CA CYS A 170 10.02 0.45 28.70
C CYS A 170 11.02 1.21 29.57
N THR A 171 10.55 2.25 30.27
CA THR A 171 11.33 3.07 31.21
C THR A 171 11.12 2.66 32.65
#